data_AF-S8CMF8-F1
#
_entry.id   AF-S8CMF8-F1
#
_cell.length_a   1.000
_cell.length_b   1.000
_cell.length_c   1.000
_cell.angle_alpha   90.00
_cell.angle_beta   90.00
_cell.angle_gamma   90.00
#
_symmetry.space_group_name_H-M   'P 1'
#
loop_
_entity.id
_entity.type
_entity.pdbx_description
1 polymer ?
#
loop_
_entity_poly.entity_id
_entity_poly.type
_entity_poly.pdbx_seq_one_letter_code
_entity_poly.pdbx_strand_id
1 'polypeptide(L)'
;MAVKPRSRAVIEQFAESTVDSDYSPIKSLSISRLPDDQVLIYVATVSGVLFLYSLRTSQSSPQIAFVRRASLPGAGGEGSVSSIHALAHIGKIIVVSDGLLFLVDSSLLEPAKKLSLFKGVTAFSRRFGSPGYASAFSRGHNNGVEVGNSIAIGSGRKLILAELILSGSLVIQKEIQGGFDGGVLLTLLWIDDSIFFGTRSGYYLYKYSTGKCGLIFSFPEEASFIPQLKLFSKESRVLLVTDNVGIVVDLEGDPFGGSLVFNGVPDMLKETGSYVVASRGLAVELYHKKTGCCVQRVAVGNGTEGHCLLADEEIENGKYIFIATSFKSSISKSKLICYSKVSEEEQIKDLLRKKHFKEAISLVEELENEGDITKEMLSFVHAQVGLLLLFDLQFREAIDHFLLAENMQPLEVFPFILRDPNRWTLLVPRNRYWGLHPPPKLLENVVDDGLNALQRAVFLKSTGVDAPFGNGFLQNPPSRADLLQSAIENMIRHVHLVI
;
A
#
# COMPACT_ATOMS: atom_id res chain seq x y z
N MET A 1 -3.84 7.56 -21.82
CA MET A 1 -4.61 8.63 -21.16
C MET A 1 -4.61 8.37 -19.66
N ALA A 2 -4.04 9.26 -18.85
CA ALA A 2 -3.98 9.05 -17.41
C ALA A 2 -5.39 9.21 -16.81
N VAL A 3 -5.93 8.11 -16.28
CA VAL A 3 -7.18 8.12 -15.51
C VAL A 3 -6.96 9.06 -14.32
N LYS A 4 -7.84 10.05 -14.16
CA LYS A 4 -7.82 10.97 -13.01
C LYS A 4 -7.86 10.12 -11.72
N PRO A 5 -7.01 10.41 -10.71
CA PRO A 5 -6.93 9.55 -9.52
C PRO A 5 -8.31 9.39 -8.90
N ARG A 6 -8.70 8.14 -8.60
CA ARG A 6 -9.95 7.85 -7.88
C ARG A 6 -9.87 8.54 -6.51
N SER A 7 -10.95 9.16 -6.05
CA SER A 7 -10.91 10.19 -4.99
C SER A 7 -10.97 9.63 -3.56
N ARG A 8 -10.31 8.49 -3.29
CA ARG A 8 -10.30 7.85 -1.96
C ARG A 8 -8.91 7.84 -1.34
N ALA A 9 -8.85 8.01 -0.04
CA ALA A 9 -7.60 7.88 0.71
C ALA A 9 -7.38 6.40 1.08
N VAL A 10 -6.34 5.79 0.53
CA VAL A 10 -5.90 4.43 0.90
C VAL A 10 -4.89 4.50 2.05
N ILE A 11 -4.09 5.55 2.09
CA ILE A 11 -3.19 5.87 3.18
C ILE A 11 -3.47 7.28 3.72
N GLU A 12 -3.25 7.46 5.02
CA GLU A 12 -3.36 8.75 5.70
C GLU A 12 -2.15 9.01 6.59
N GLN A 13 -1.81 10.28 6.80
CA GLN A 13 -0.67 10.64 7.64
C GLN A 13 -0.95 10.26 9.09
N PHE A 14 -0.08 9.42 9.65
CA PHE A 14 -0.21 8.89 11.00
C PHE A 14 0.69 9.62 11.99
N ALA A 15 1.95 9.89 11.63
CA ALA A 15 2.89 10.61 12.48
C ALA A 15 3.98 11.30 11.63
N GLU A 16 4.62 12.33 12.17
CA GLU A 16 5.77 12.97 11.53
C GLU A 16 6.86 13.35 12.55
N SER A 17 8.09 13.49 12.04
CA SER A 17 9.24 14.00 12.78
C SER A 17 10.24 14.64 11.83
N THR A 18 11.03 15.58 12.32
CA THR A 18 12.10 16.22 11.56
C THR A 18 13.38 15.40 11.66
N VAL A 19 14.12 15.28 10.55
CA VAL A 19 15.42 14.62 10.53
C VAL A 19 16.52 15.66 10.51
N ASP A 20 17.22 15.80 11.63
CA ASP A 20 18.40 16.67 11.73
C ASP A 20 19.63 15.95 11.19
N SER A 21 19.81 16.05 9.88
CA SER A 21 20.83 15.33 9.11
C SER A 21 22.12 16.13 8.90
N ASP A 22 22.31 17.24 9.63
CA ASP A 22 23.42 18.18 9.43
C ASP A 22 23.59 18.59 7.95
N TYR A 23 22.46 18.76 7.25
CA TYR A 23 22.37 19.04 5.80
C TYR A 23 22.88 17.93 4.87
N SER A 24 23.18 16.74 5.38
CA SER A 24 23.51 15.58 4.55
C SER A 24 22.23 14.94 3.98
N PRO A 25 22.09 14.79 2.65
CA PRO A 25 20.91 14.16 2.08
C PRO A 25 20.70 12.74 2.62
N ILE A 26 19.44 12.38 2.85
CA ILE A 26 19.07 11.01 3.19
C ILE A 26 19.23 10.16 1.92
N LYS A 27 19.84 8.97 2.07
CA LYS A 27 20.14 8.06 0.98
C LYS A 27 19.43 6.71 1.08
N SER A 28 19.17 6.22 2.30
CA SER A 28 18.47 4.96 2.53
C SER A 28 17.52 5.05 3.72
N LEU A 29 16.42 4.31 3.63
CA LEU A 29 15.40 4.15 4.66
C LEU A 29 15.06 2.67 4.80
N SER A 30 14.96 2.17 6.03
CA SER A 30 14.56 0.79 6.33
C SER A 30 13.84 0.74 7.66
N ILE A 31 13.01 -0.27 7.87
CA ILE A 31 12.24 -0.41 9.11
C ILE A 31 12.33 -1.83 9.66
N SER A 32 12.11 -1.95 10.97
CA SER A 32 11.99 -3.23 11.66
C SER A 32 10.87 -3.13 12.68
N ARG A 33 9.87 -4.01 12.58
CA ARG A 33 8.82 -4.12 13.59
C ARG A 33 9.28 -5.04 14.72
N LEU A 34 9.05 -4.61 15.95
CA LEU A 34 9.25 -5.40 17.16
C LEU A 34 7.91 -5.95 17.65
N PRO A 35 7.90 -7.04 18.45
CA PRO A 35 6.66 -7.67 18.92
C PRO A 35 5.75 -6.80 19.80
N ASP A 36 6.26 -5.69 20.35
CA ASP A 36 5.58 -4.79 21.27
C ASP A 36 4.90 -3.59 20.57
N ASP A 37 4.54 -3.75 19.28
CA ASP A 37 3.99 -2.67 18.44
C ASP A 37 4.93 -1.45 18.29
N GLN A 38 6.21 -1.64 18.58
CA GLN A 38 7.26 -0.68 18.33
C GLN A 38 7.87 -0.91 16.94
N VAL A 39 7.95 0.14 16.14
CA VAL A 39 8.63 0.13 14.85
C VAL A 39 9.92 0.94 14.98
N LEU A 40 11.05 0.28 14.73
CA LEU A 40 12.35 0.91 14.58
C LEU A 40 12.52 1.38 13.14
N ILE A 41 12.98 2.62 12.97
CA ILE A 41 13.12 3.27 11.67
C ILE A 41 14.57 3.70 11.52
N TYR A 42 15.25 3.12 10.53
CA TYR A 42 16.65 3.36 10.23
C TYR A 42 16.77 4.32 9.05
N VAL A 43 17.41 5.46 9.28
CA VAL A 43 17.66 6.49 8.28
C VAL A 43 19.17 6.60 8.09
N ALA A 44 19.65 6.48 6.85
CA ALA A 44 21.06 6.68 6.54
C ALA A 44 21.28 7.85 5.59
N THR A 45 22.34 8.61 5.83
CA THR A 45 22.74 9.75 5.01
C THR A 45 23.85 9.40 4.03
N VAL A 46 24.06 10.29 3.06
CA VAL A 46 25.19 10.22 2.13
C VAL A 46 26.55 10.34 2.85
N SER A 47 26.59 10.93 4.04
CA SER A 47 27.81 11.06 4.85
C SER A 47 28.14 9.83 5.73
N GLY A 48 27.42 8.72 5.59
CA GLY A 48 27.71 7.51 6.37
C GLY A 48 27.19 7.55 7.81
N VAL A 49 26.27 8.46 8.13
CA VAL A 49 25.63 8.56 9.44
C VAL A 49 24.31 7.78 9.43
N LEU A 50 24.10 6.99 10.48
CA LEU A 50 22.88 6.24 10.75
C LEU A 50 22.11 6.93 11.88
N PHE A 51 20.82 7.15 11.67
CA PHE A 51 19.88 7.62 12.67
C PHE A 51 18.84 6.52 12.92
N LEU A 52 18.57 6.26 14.20
CA LEU A 52 17.53 5.38 14.66
C LEU A 52 16.40 6.21 15.25
N TYR A 53 15.21 6.00 14.73
CA TYR A 53 13.95 6.50 15.27
C TYR A 53 13.07 5.34 15.73
N SER A 54 12.09 5.65 16.55
CA SER A 54 11.11 4.69 17.04
C SER A 54 9.72 5.28 16.96
N LEU A 55 8.75 4.45 16.59
CA LEU A 55 7.32 4.74 16.63
C LEU A 55 6.60 3.65 17.42
N ARG A 56 5.78 4.02 18.40
CA ARG A 56 4.89 3.08 19.09
C ARG A 56 3.48 3.22 18.55
N THR A 57 2.96 2.18 17.90
CA THR A 57 1.71 2.30 17.13
C THR A 57 0.44 2.20 17.98
N SER A 58 0.55 1.76 19.23
CA SER A 58 -0.56 1.60 20.18
C SER A 58 -0.92 2.87 20.96
N GLN A 59 -0.14 3.95 20.82
CA GLN A 59 -0.37 5.21 21.54
C GLN A 59 -1.47 6.05 20.88
N SER A 60 -2.26 6.76 21.69
CA SER A 60 -3.33 7.65 21.22
C SER A 60 -2.82 8.85 20.42
N SER A 61 -1.60 9.31 20.69
CA SER A 61 -0.88 10.33 19.94
C SER A 61 0.43 9.74 19.43
N PRO A 62 0.43 9.06 18.28
CA PRO A 62 1.63 8.43 17.74
C PRO A 62 2.69 9.47 17.39
N GLN A 63 3.90 9.29 17.90
CA GLN A 63 5.03 10.18 17.62
C GLN A 63 6.25 9.37 17.20
N ILE A 64 6.94 9.87 16.18
CA ILE A 64 8.24 9.35 15.76
C ILE A 64 9.32 10.02 16.61
N ALA A 65 9.89 9.27 17.55
CA ALA A 65 10.92 9.74 18.47
C ALA A 65 12.32 9.40 17.96
N PHE A 66 13.24 10.37 18.03
CA PHE A 66 14.66 10.09 17.83
C PHE A 66 15.21 9.25 18.99
N VAL A 67 15.95 8.20 18.66
CA VAL A 67 16.53 7.28 19.65
C VAL A 67 18.04 7.46 19.71
N ARG A 68 18.71 7.38 18.55
CA ARG A 68 20.17 7.33 18.52
C ARG A 68 20.77 7.71 17.16
N ARG A 69 22.02 8.17 17.20
CA ARG A 69 22.88 8.40 16.04
C ARG A 69 24.15 7.55 16.16
N ALA A 70 24.61 6.98 15.06
CA ALA A 70 25.90 6.30 14.95
C ALA A 70 26.55 6.61 13.61
N SER A 71 27.88 6.61 13.54
CA SER A 71 28.63 6.80 12.30
C SER A 71 29.32 5.50 11.90
N LEU A 72 29.34 5.18 10.61
CA LEU A 72 30.07 4.03 10.12
C LEU A 72 31.60 4.28 10.14
N PRO A 73 32.42 3.28 10.51
CA PRO A 73 33.86 3.42 10.51
C PRO A 73 34.38 3.58 9.08
N GLY A 74 35.21 4.60 8.88
CA GLY A 74 35.72 4.98 7.55
C GLY A 74 34.85 6.02 6.81
N ALA A 75 33.70 6.41 7.36
CA ALA A 75 32.83 7.46 6.79
C ALA A 75 33.39 8.90 6.94
N GLY A 76 34.64 9.05 7.40
CA GLY A 76 35.33 10.34 7.50
C GLY A 76 35.73 10.95 6.14
N GLY A 77 35.42 10.28 5.03
CA GLY A 77 35.51 10.82 3.68
C GLY A 77 34.56 10.08 2.75
N GLU A 78 33.64 10.81 2.12
CA GLU A 78 32.83 10.43 0.95
C GLU A 78 32.01 9.12 0.99
N GLY A 79 31.95 8.42 2.13
CA GLY A 79 31.32 7.11 2.19
C GLY A 79 29.79 7.14 2.20
N SER A 80 29.15 6.72 1.10
CA SER A 80 27.70 6.79 0.89
C SER A 80 27.01 5.45 1.19
N VAL A 81 26.08 5.45 2.15
CA VAL A 81 25.25 4.28 2.46
C VAL A 81 24.28 4.01 1.32
N SER A 82 24.41 2.87 0.66
CA SER A 82 23.54 2.50 -0.46
C SER A 82 22.24 1.84 -0.02
N SER A 83 22.27 0.99 1.02
CA SER A 83 21.06 0.32 1.53
C SER A 83 21.21 -0.17 2.96
N ILE A 84 20.08 -0.30 3.66
CA ILE A 84 19.97 -0.85 5.02
C ILE A 84 18.96 -2.01 4.99
N HIS A 85 19.34 -3.14 5.58
CA HIS A 85 18.52 -4.35 5.64
C HIS A 85 18.38 -4.78 7.10
N ALA A 86 17.18 -4.66 7.65
CA ALA A 86 16.91 -5.05 9.02
C ALA A 86 16.79 -6.58 9.17
N LEU A 87 17.47 -7.13 10.18
CA LEU A 87 17.45 -8.54 10.54
C LEU A 87 16.87 -8.67 11.95
N ALA A 88 15.56 -8.43 12.05
CA ALA A 88 14.83 -8.35 13.32
C ALA A 88 15.02 -9.60 14.20
N HIS A 89 15.07 -10.78 13.58
CA HIS A 89 15.18 -12.08 14.27
C HIS A 89 16.50 -12.28 15.03
N ILE A 90 17.54 -11.52 14.68
CA ILE A 90 18.85 -11.57 15.36
C ILE A 90 19.25 -10.23 15.99
N GLY A 91 18.35 -9.24 15.98
CA GLY A 91 18.63 -7.92 16.57
C GLY A 91 19.79 -7.19 15.89
N LYS A 92 20.00 -7.39 14.59
CA LYS A 92 21.08 -6.73 13.82
C LYS A 92 20.52 -6.07 12.56
N ILE A 93 21.30 -5.19 11.95
CA ILE A 93 21.08 -4.65 10.62
C ILE A 93 22.33 -4.86 9.77
N ILE A 94 22.12 -5.11 8.48
CA ILE A 94 23.19 -5.07 7.48
C ILE A 94 23.13 -3.73 6.76
N VAL A 95 24.27 -3.06 6.68
CA VAL A 95 24.42 -1.80 5.97
C VAL A 95 25.43 -1.98 4.85
N VAL A 96 25.02 -1.62 3.63
CA VAL A 96 25.91 -1.58 2.47
C VAL A 96 26.37 -0.13 2.28
N SER A 97 27.68 0.11 2.32
CA SER A 97 28.28 1.44 2.10
C SER A 97 29.53 1.27 1.26
N ASP A 98 29.62 2.00 0.14
CA ASP A 98 30.80 2.03 -0.75
C ASP A 98 31.32 0.65 -1.17
N GLY A 99 30.38 -0.27 -1.44
CA GLY A 99 30.71 -1.64 -1.82
C GLY A 99 31.24 -2.52 -0.70
N LEU A 100 31.10 -2.10 0.55
CA LEU A 100 31.43 -2.86 1.75
C LEU A 100 30.16 -3.20 2.53
N LEU A 101 30.21 -4.29 3.28
CA LEU A 101 29.15 -4.70 4.20
C LEU A 101 29.55 -4.42 5.65
N PHE A 102 28.61 -3.89 6.41
CA PHE A 102 28.74 -3.67 7.84
C PHE A 102 27.60 -4.38 8.56
N LEU A 103 27.94 -5.10 9.63
CA LEU A 103 26.98 -5.63 10.59
C LEU A 103 26.89 -4.64 11.75
N VAL A 104 25.68 -4.16 12.03
CA VAL A 104 25.45 -3.16 13.07
C VAL A 104 24.37 -3.66 14.02
N ASP A 105 24.49 -3.32 15.30
CA ASP A 105 23.47 -3.58 16.29
C ASP A 105 22.16 -2.85 15.98
N SER A 106 21.00 -3.50 16.11
CA SER A 106 19.71 -2.90 15.78
C SER A 106 19.35 -1.69 16.64
N SER A 107 19.96 -1.57 17.82
CA SER A 107 19.79 -0.42 18.74
C SER A 107 20.89 0.63 18.55
N LEU A 108 21.82 0.40 17.62
CA LEU A 108 23.02 1.22 17.39
C LEU A 108 23.85 1.43 18.68
N LEU A 109 23.86 0.43 19.57
CA LEU A 109 24.62 0.47 20.84
C LEU A 109 26.09 0.13 20.62
N GLU A 110 26.35 -0.83 19.74
CA GLU A 110 27.68 -1.36 19.46
C GLU A 110 28.28 -0.71 18.21
N PRO A 111 29.61 -0.59 18.14
CA PRO A 111 30.28 -0.11 16.93
C PRO A 111 30.03 -1.07 15.76
N ALA A 112 29.86 -0.50 14.56
CA ALA A 112 29.64 -1.27 13.34
C ALA A 112 30.86 -2.17 13.03
N LYS A 113 30.60 -3.46 12.79
CA LYS A 113 31.60 -4.46 12.42
C LYS A 113 31.67 -4.58 10.90
N LYS A 114 32.82 -4.25 10.31
CA LYS A 114 33.07 -4.44 8.87
C LYS A 114 33.19 -5.93 8.53
N LEU A 115 32.43 -6.38 7.54
CA LEU A 115 32.49 -7.74 7.00
C LEU A 115 33.42 -7.75 5.78
N SER A 116 34.71 -7.97 6.01
CA SER A 116 35.78 -7.83 5.01
C SER A 116 35.80 -8.89 3.89
N LEU A 117 34.97 -9.94 4.02
CA LEU A 117 34.90 -11.06 3.07
C LEU A 117 34.44 -10.61 1.67
N PHE A 118 33.59 -9.59 1.60
CA PHE A 118 33.02 -9.10 0.35
C PHE A 118 33.52 -7.69 0.04
N LYS A 119 33.85 -7.44 -1.22
CA LYS A 119 34.23 -6.13 -1.74
C LYS A 119 33.45 -5.83 -3.01
N GLY A 120 33.24 -4.55 -3.31
CA GLY A 120 32.50 -4.14 -4.51
C GLY A 120 31.05 -4.62 -4.52
N VAL A 121 30.40 -4.65 -3.35
CA VAL A 121 28.99 -5.06 -3.23
C VAL A 121 28.09 -4.02 -3.89
N THR A 122 27.28 -4.47 -4.85
CA THR A 122 26.39 -3.62 -5.65
C THR A 122 24.92 -3.90 -5.39
N ALA A 123 24.58 -5.09 -4.90
CA ALA A 123 23.22 -5.46 -4.53
C ALA A 123 23.23 -6.44 -3.34
N PHE A 124 22.16 -6.45 -2.56
CA PHE A 124 22.00 -7.32 -1.40
C PHE A 124 20.53 -7.68 -1.24
N SER A 125 20.22 -8.94 -0.94
CA SER A 125 18.91 -9.32 -0.41
C SER A 125 19.03 -10.52 0.54
N ARG A 126 18.15 -10.53 1.54
CA ARG A 126 17.89 -11.71 2.36
C ARG A 126 16.97 -12.67 1.63
N ARG A 127 17.05 -13.96 1.95
CA ARG A 127 16.07 -14.95 1.53
C ARG A 127 14.76 -14.72 2.25
N PHE A 128 13.70 -14.54 1.48
CA PHE A 128 12.33 -14.54 1.97
C PHE A 128 11.74 -15.94 1.80
N GLY A 129 11.09 -16.47 2.84
CA GLY A 129 10.33 -17.71 2.75
C GLY A 129 8.85 -17.40 2.55
N SER A 130 8.22 -17.95 1.50
CA SER A 130 6.77 -17.79 1.36
C SER A 130 6.02 -18.54 2.48
N PRO A 131 4.84 -18.06 2.90
CA PRO A 131 4.05 -18.68 3.96
C PRO A 131 3.74 -20.18 3.71
N GLY A 132 3.65 -20.59 2.44
CA GLY A 132 3.42 -21.98 2.05
C GLY A 132 4.69 -22.85 2.02
N TYR A 133 5.84 -22.27 1.65
CA TYR A 133 7.09 -23.01 1.43
C TYR A 133 7.74 -23.51 2.73
N ALA A 134 7.61 -22.74 3.82
CA ALA A 134 8.10 -23.13 5.15
C ALA A 134 7.46 -24.46 5.66
N SER A 135 6.21 -24.74 5.25
CA SER A 135 5.50 -25.96 5.65
C SER A 135 5.95 -27.22 4.88
N ALA A 136 6.38 -27.07 3.62
CA ALA A 136 6.75 -28.18 2.74
C ALA A 136 8.18 -28.68 3.01
N PHE A 137 9.13 -27.77 3.25
CA PHE A 137 10.53 -28.14 3.51
C PHE A 137 10.79 -28.66 4.93
N SER A 138 9.95 -28.32 5.90
CA SER A 138 10.04 -28.83 7.28
C SER A 138 9.78 -30.34 7.41
N ARG A 139 9.33 -31.02 6.34
CA ARG A 139 9.08 -32.48 6.34
C ARG A 139 10.19 -33.32 5.69
N GLY A 140 11.23 -32.72 5.11
CA GLY A 140 12.16 -33.44 4.22
C GLY A 140 13.63 -33.51 4.64
N HIS A 141 14.16 -32.57 5.43
CA HIS A 141 15.57 -32.54 5.81
C HIS A 141 15.76 -32.24 7.30
N ASN A 142 16.36 -33.19 8.02
CA ASN A 142 16.71 -33.12 9.45
C ASN A 142 17.86 -32.13 9.79
N ASN A 143 18.05 -31.07 9.00
CA ASN A 143 18.91 -29.95 9.37
C ASN A 143 18.04 -28.70 9.39
N GLY A 144 17.65 -28.26 10.59
CA GLY A 144 16.90 -27.03 10.84
C GLY A 144 17.70 -25.79 10.47
N VAL A 145 17.90 -25.54 9.18
CA VAL A 145 18.41 -24.26 8.67
C VAL A 145 17.23 -23.30 8.71
N GLU A 146 17.16 -22.50 9.77
CA GLU A 146 16.24 -21.38 9.88
C GLU A 146 16.32 -20.52 8.61
N VAL A 147 15.17 -20.28 7.99
CA VAL A 147 15.02 -19.53 6.72
C VAL A 147 15.59 -18.10 6.81
N GLY A 148 15.88 -17.58 8.00
CA GLY A 148 16.26 -16.19 8.26
C GLY A 148 17.71 -15.78 7.98
N ASN A 149 18.63 -16.72 7.69
CA ASN A 149 20.07 -16.40 7.64
C ASN A 149 20.72 -16.52 6.26
N SER A 150 19.98 -16.99 5.26
CA SER A 150 20.47 -17.05 3.89
C SER A 150 20.41 -15.68 3.22
N ILE A 151 21.51 -15.25 2.61
CA ILE A 151 21.64 -13.96 1.95
C ILE A 151 22.26 -14.13 0.56
N ALA A 152 21.88 -13.24 -0.34
CA ALA A 152 22.44 -13.16 -1.67
C ALA A 152 23.06 -11.77 -1.88
N ILE A 153 24.28 -11.77 -2.40
CA ILE A 153 25.14 -10.61 -2.55
C ILE A 153 25.52 -10.50 -4.03
N GLY A 154 25.20 -9.37 -4.64
CA GLY A 154 25.77 -8.96 -5.93
C GLY A 154 27.11 -8.26 -5.69
N SER A 155 28.19 -8.78 -6.27
CA SER A 155 29.51 -8.14 -6.25
C SER A 155 30.01 -7.98 -7.69
N GLY A 156 29.83 -6.78 -8.26
CA GLY A 156 30.10 -6.54 -9.67
C GLY A 156 29.25 -7.47 -10.56
N ARG A 157 29.90 -8.42 -11.26
CA ARG A 157 29.26 -9.43 -12.13
C ARG A 157 29.11 -10.81 -11.48
N LYS A 158 29.21 -10.89 -10.16
CA LYS A 158 29.15 -12.14 -9.39
C LYS A 158 27.91 -12.14 -8.52
N LEU A 159 27.21 -13.27 -8.53
CA LEU A 159 26.17 -13.58 -7.55
C LEU A 159 26.78 -14.52 -6.51
N ILE A 160 26.81 -14.07 -5.25
CA ILE A 160 27.36 -14.84 -4.13
C ILE A 160 26.22 -15.14 -3.16
N LEU A 161 26.06 -16.42 -2.86
CA LEU A 161 25.11 -16.91 -1.85
C LEU A 161 25.89 -17.24 -0.59
N ALA A 162 25.47 -16.66 0.52
CA ALA A 162 26.13 -16.79 1.79
C ALA A 162 25.11 -16.98 2.92
N GLU A 163 25.61 -17.44 4.06
CA GLU A 163 24.84 -17.63 5.26
C GLU A 163 25.42 -16.78 6.39
N LEU A 164 24.56 -16.05 7.09
CA LEU A 164 24.91 -15.29 8.28
C LEU A 164 24.75 -16.16 9.51
N ILE A 165 25.88 -16.55 10.10
CA ILE A 165 25.90 -17.24 11.38
C ILE A 165 25.58 -16.22 12.47
N LEU A 166 24.83 -16.64 13.50
CA LEU A 166 24.47 -15.85 14.69
C LEU A 166 25.67 -15.14 15.37
N SER A 167 26.89 -15.66 15.21
CA SER A 167 28.13 -15.02 15.66
C SER A 167 28.51 -13.75 14.88
N GLY A 168 27.73 -13.37 13.86
CA GLY A 168 27.99 -12.24 12.97
C GLY A 168 29.11 -12.52 11.98
N SER A 169 29.25 -13.79 11.55
CA SER A 169 30.20 -14.23 10.52
C SER A 169 29.44 -14.70 9.28
N LEU A 170 29.98 -14.41 8.10
CA LEU A 170 29.40 -14.83 6.82
C LEU A 170 30.16 -16.02 6.27
N VAL A 171 29.43 -17.05 5.86
CA VAL A 171 29.97 -18.25 5.19
C VAL A 171 29.46 -18.28 3.76
N ILE A 172 30.37 -18.33 2.79
CA ILE A 172 30.00 -18.46 1.38
C ILE A 172 29.54 -19.90 1.14
N GLN A 173 28.32 -20.04 0.64
CA GLN A 173 27.77 -21.33 0.21
C GLN A 173 28.03 -21.57 -1.28
N LYS A 174 27.85 -20.54 -2.11
CA LYS A 174 28.00 -20.65 -3.57
C LYS A 174 28.41 -19.33 -4.19
N GLU A 175 29.29 -19.39 -5.19
CA GLU A 175 29.66 -18.24 -6.02
C GLU A 175 29.35 -18.58 -7.48
N ILE A 176 28.65 -17.67 -8.15
CA ILE A 176 28.19 -17.83 -9.54
C ILE A 176 28.74 -16.64 -10.33
N GLN A 177 29.51 -16.94 -11.37
CA GLN A 177 30.22 -15.94 -12.18
C GLN A 177 29.89 -16.12 -13.66
N GLY A 178 29.68 -15.00 -14.36
CA GLY A 178 29.88 -14.94 -15.82
C GLY A 178 28.89 -15.67 -16.72
N GLY A 179 27.67 -15.94 -16.25
CA GLY A 179 26.59 -16.56 -17.07
C GLY A 179 25.52 -15.59 -17.59
N PHE A 180 25.68 -14.30 -17.33
CA PHE A 180 24.69 -13.26 -17.67
C PHE A 180 25.41 -12.09 -18.34
N ASP A 181 25.06 -11.81 -19.59
CA ASP A 181 25.71 -10.84 -20.50
C ASP A 181 25.50 -9.37 -20.09
N GLY A 182 24.75 -9.11 -19.02
CA GLY A 182 24.29 -7.77 -18.65
C GLY A 182 25.18 -6.90 -17.79
N GLY A 183 26.39 -7.36 -17.47
CA GLY A 183 27.34 -6.59 -16.68
C GLY A 183 27.08 -6.63 -15.18
N VAL A 184 27.03 -5.47 -14.53
CA VAL A 184 26.96 -5.36 -13.06
C VAL A 184 25.56 -5.65 -12.54
N LEU A 185 25.46 -6.42 -11.45
CA LEU A 185 24.20 -6.67 -10.74
C LEU A 185 23.77 -5.41 -9.98
N LEU A 186 22.59 -4.90 -10.28
CA LEU A 186 22.08 -3.63 -9.74
C LEU A 186 20.97 -3.82 -8.72
N THR A 187 20.20 -4.91 -8.83
CA THR A 187 19.10 -5.23 -7.92
C THR A 187 19.01 -6.73 -7.75
N LEU A 188 18.55 -7.17 -6.58
CA LEU A 188 18.53 -8.57 -6.19
C LEU A 188 17.34 -8.82 -5.25
N LEU A 189 16.64 -9.93 -5.46
CA LEU A 189 15.57 -10.41 -4.61
C LEU A 189 15.61 -11.94 -4.54
N TRP A 190 15.70 -12.50 -3.33
CA TRP A 190 15.64 -13.94 -3.09
C TRP A 190 14.35 -14.32 -2.38
N ILE A 191 13.52 -15.13 -3.03
CA ILE A 191 12.33 -15.76 -2.46
C ILE A 191 12.37 -17.27 -2.68
N ASP A 192 12.22 -18.06 -1.61
CA ASP A 192 12.22 -19.52 -1.63
C ASP A 192 13.43 -20.10 -2.38
N ASP A 193 13.21 -20.74 -3.53
CA ASP A 193 14.25 -21.30 -4.39
C ASP A 193 14.71 -20.33 -5.50
N SER A 194 14.01 -19.21 -5.68
CA SER A 194 14.16 -18.29 -6.80
C SER A 194 14.93 -17.04 -6.41
N ILE A 195 15.97 -16.73 -7.18
CA ILE A 195 16.79 -15.53 -7.03
C ILE A 195 16.63 -14.69 -8.30
N PHE A 196 15.91 -13.60 -8.17
CA PHE A 196 15.73 -12.61 -9.22
C PHE A 196 16.82 -11.56 -9.10
N PHE A 197 17.42 -11.19 -10.22
CA PHE A 197 18.37 -10.08 -10.25
C PHE A 197 18.30 -9.31 -11.56
N GLY A 198 18.56 -8.01 -11.47
CA GLY A 198 18.53 -7.09 -12.59
C GLY A 198 19.92 -6.55 -12.89
N THR A 199 20.20 -6.38 -14.18
CA THR A 199 21.41 -5.77 -14.73
C THR A 199 21.03 -4.67 -15.71
N ARG A 200 21.99 -3.97 -16.31
CA ARG A 200 21.68 -2.98 -17.35
C ARG A 200 21.10 -3.59 -18.63
N SER A 201 21.27 -4.90 -18.86
CA SER A 201 20.78 -5.54 -20.09
C SER A 201 19.49 -6.34 -19.91
N GLY A 202 18.97 -6.49 -18.68
CA GLY A 202 17.81 -7.34 -18.44
C GLY A 202 17.69 -7.91 -17.04
N TYR A 203 16.60 -8.64 -16.84
CA TYR A 203 16.30 -9.44 -15.65
C TYR A 203 16.58 -10.91 -15.87
N TYR A 204 17.10 -11.54 -14.82
CA TYR A 204 17.46 -12.96 -14.81
C TYR A 204 16.86 -13.65 -13.60
N LEU A 205 16.58 -14.94 -13.76
CA LEU A 205 16.17 -15.85 -12.71
C LEU A 205 17.23 -16.91 -12.51
N TYR A 206 17.70 -17.06 -11.29
CA TYR A 206 18.53 -18.17 -10.87
C TYR A 206 17.77 -19.06 -9.86
N LYS A 207 17.71 -20.35 -10.14
CA LYS A 207 17.11 -21.36 -9.25
C LYS A 207 18.18 -22.00 -8.38
N TYR A 208 18.03 -21.89 -7.07
CA TYR A 208 19.01 -22.38 -6.10
C TYR A 208 19.17 -23.90 -6.16
N SER A 209 18.07 -24.65 -6.16
CA SER A 209 18.04 -26.11 -6.15
C SER A 209 18.65 -26.73 -7.42
N THR A 210 18.30 -26.21 -8.59
CA THR A 210 18.75 -26.75 -9.88
C THR A 210 20.05 -26.14 -10.38
N GLY A 211 20.43 -24.98 -9.84
CA GLY A 211 21.56 -24.19 -10.33
C GLY A 211 21.36 -23.58 -11.72
N LYS A 212 20.14 -23.66 -12.28
CA LYS A 212 19.83 -23.07 -13.59
C LYS A 212 19.71 -21.55 -13.48
N CYS A 213 20.27 -20.86 -14.47
CA CYS A 213 20.14 -19.42 -14.64
C CYS A 213 19.54 -19.15 -16.02
N GLY A 214 18.49 -18.33 -16.08
CA GLY A 214 17.82 -17.96 -17.33
C GLY A 214 17.56 -16.46 -17.41
N LEU A 215 17.56 -15.92 -18.62
CA LEU A 215 17.07 -14.58 -18.91
C LEU A 215 15.53 -14.59 -18.86
N ILE A 216 14.93 -13.66 -18.12
CA ILE A 216 13.49 -13.44 -18.13
C ILE A 216 13.14 -12.49 -19.29
N PHE A 217 13.79 -11.32 -19.30
CA PHE A 217 13.56 -10.27 -20.30
C PHE A 217 14.79 -9.38 -20.46
N SER A 218 15.11 -8.99 -21.70
CA SER A 218 16.25 -8.12 -22.05
C SER A 218 15.84 -6.67 -22.30
N PHE A 219 16.71 -5.72 -21.98
CA PHE A 219 16.51 -4.29 -22.23
C PHE A 219 17.22 -3.83 -23.51
N PRO A 220 16.75 -2.76 -24.16
CA PRO A 220 17.52 -2.07 -25.21
C PRO A 220 18.86 -1.55 -24.67
N GLU A 221 19.90 -1.56 -25.49
CA GLU A 221 21.25 -1.12 -25.10
C GLU A 221 21.31 0.35 -24.63
N GLU A 222 20.36 1.17 -25.09
CA GLU A 222 20.25 2.61 -24.78
C GLU A 222 19.43 2.90 -23.50
N ALA A 223 19.01 1.87 -22.77
CA ALA A 223 18.23 2.05 -21.55
C ALA A 223 19.01 2.83 -20.47
N SER A 224 18.49 3.99 -20.08
CA SER A 224 19.08 4.87 -19.06
C SER A 224 18.53 4.62 -17.65
N PHE A 225 17.47 3.81 -17.52
CA PHE A 225 16.82 3.51 -16.25
C PHE A 225 17.56 2.41 -15.46
N ILE A 226 17.35 2.40 -14.15
CA ILE A 226 17.88 1.36 -13.25
C ILE A 226 16.77 0.33 -13.03
N PRO A 227 17.01 -0.97 -13.26
CA PRO A 227 16.02 -2.01 -13.01
C PRO A 227 15.65 -2.05 -11.52
N GLN A 228 14.37 -2.15 -11.23
CA GLN A 228 13.85 -2.29 -9.88
C GLN A 228 13.10 -3.61 -9.69
N LEU A 229 13.16 -4.15 -8.49
CA LEU A 229 12.44 -5.35 -8.08
C LEU A 229 11.64 -5.03 -6.83
N LYS A 230 10.42 -5.54 -6.76
CA LYS A 230 9.64 -5.56 -5.52
C LYS A 230 8.96 -6.91 -5.35
N LEU A 231 9.14 -7.52 -4.19
CA LEU A 231 8.40 -8.71 -3.78
C LEU A 231 6.98 -8.30 -3.38
N PHE A 232 6.00 -9.08 -3.83
CA PHE A 232 4.64 -9.11 -3.29
C PHE A 232 4.52 -10.34 -2.39
N SER A 233 4.65 -10.13 -1.09
CA SER A 233 4.86 -11.23 -0.13
C SER A 233 3.63 -12.11 0.06
N LYS A 234 2.41 -11.53 0.04
CA LYS A 234 1.14 -12.27 0.15
C LYS A 234 0.92 -13.18 -1.07
N GLU A 235 1.21 -12.68 -2.26
CA GLU A 235 1.01 -13.39 -3.53
C GLU A 235 2.19 -14.29 -3.92
N SER A 236 3.35 -14.14 -3.26
CA SER A 236 4.61 -14.78 -3.63
C SER A 236 4.98 -14.53 -5.09
N ARG A 237 4.92 -13.25 -5.50
CA ARG A 237 5.21 -12.79 -6.86
C ARG A 237 6.20 -11.65 -6.86
N VAL A 238 6.82 -11.40 -8.01
CA VAL A 238 7.83 -10.36 -8.14
C VAL A 238 7.38 -9.35 -9.19
N LEU A 239 7.38 -8.08 -8.81
CA LEU A 239 7.23 -6.98 -9.74
C LEU A 239 8.61 -6.61 -10.32
N LEU A 240 8.72 -6.72 -11.63
CA LEU A 240 9.86 -6.25 -12.44
C LEU A 240 9.49 -4.88 -13.02
N VAL A 241 10.27 -3.83 -12.79
CA VAL A 241 9.98 -2.49 -13.32
C VAL A 241 11.08 -1.99 -14.24
N THR A 242 10.67 -1.70 -15.47
CA THR A 242 11.50 -1.15 -16.54
C THR A 242 10.90 0.17 -17.01
N ASP A 243 11.71 1.24 -17.04
CA ASP A 243 11.22 2.58 -17.35
C ASP A 243 10.00 2.95 -16.47
N ASN A 244 8.82 3.14 -17.06
CA ASN A 244 7.57 3.41 -16.35
C ASN A 244 6.58 2.24 -16.38
N VAL A 245 7.01 1.03 -16.76
CA VAL A 245 6.15 -0.16 -16.86
C VAL A 245 6.62 -1.22 -15.88
N GLY A 246 5.67 -1.74 -15.10
CA GLY A 246 5.85 -2.87 -14.20
C GLY A 246 5.17 -4.12 -14.73
N ILE A 247 5.88 -5.24 -14.71
CA ILE A 247 5.38 -6.57 -15.08
C ILE A 247 5.50 -7.46 -13.84
N VAL A 248 4.39 -8.06 -13.43
CA VAL A 248 4.39 -9.04 -12.34
C VAL A 248 4.73 -10.40 -12.92
N VAL A 249 5.65 -11.12 -12.29
CA VAL A 249 6.01 -12.49 -12.63
C VAL A 249 5.83 -13.42 -11.44
N ASP A 250 5.58 -14.69 -11.71
CA ASP A 250 5.60 -15.73 -10.68
C ASP A 250 7.03 -16.16 -10.31
N LEU A 251 7.15 -17.22 -9.50
CA LEU A 251 8.45 -17.73 -9.05
C LEU A 251 9.25 -18.46 -10.15
N GLU A 252 8.63 -18.81 -11.28
CA GLU A 252 9.30 -19.36 -12.47
C GLU A 252 9.73 -18.26 -13.45
N GLY A 253 9.32 -17.01 -13.19
CA GLY A 253 9.61 -15.87 -14.05
C GLY A 253 8.58 -15.66 -15.15
N ASP A 254 7.47 -16.41 -15.13
CA ASP A 254 6.41 -16.28 -16.11
C ASP A 254 5.52 -15.08 -15.77
N PRO A 255 5.11 -14.27 -16.77
CA PRO A 255 4.28 -13.09 -16.53
C PRO A 255 2.91 -13.47 -15.98
N PHE A 256 2.47 -12.76 -14.95
CA PHE A 256 1.20 -12.97 -14.29
C PHE A 256 0.33 -11.70 -14.33
N GLY A 257 -0.86 -11.80 -14.93
CA GLY A 257 -1.84 -10.72 -14.95
C GLY A 257 -1.46 -9.56 -15.88
N GLY A 258 -1.95 -8.36 -15.56
CA GLY A 258 -1.73 -7.15 -16.35
C GLY A 258 -0.44 -6.39 -15.98
N SER A 259 -0.04 -5.45 -16.84
CA SER A 259 1.05 -4.53 -16.57
C SER A 259 0.61 -3.32 -15.74
N LEU A 260 1.48 -2.85 -14.85
CA LEU A 260 1.34 -1.57 -14.16
C LEU A 260 2.00 -0.48 -14.99
N VAL A 261 1.28 0.60 -15.32
CA VAL A 261 1.87 1.75 -16.03
C VAL A 261 1.91 2.94 -15.08
N PHE A 262 3.13 3.29 -14.67
CA PHE A 262 3.39 4.40 -13.78
C PHE A 262 3.38 5.72 -14.55
N ASN A 263 3.01 6.78 -13.85
CA ASN A 263 3.14 8.15 -14.32
C ASN A 263 4.62 8.55 -14.29
N GLY A 264 5.39 8.11 -15.27
CA GLY A 264 6.85 8.26 -15.36
C GLY A 264 7.63 7.21 -14.55
N VAL A 265 8.95 7.25 -14.68
CA VAL A 265 9.86 6.31 -14.00
C VAL A 265 9.77 6.51 -12.48
N PRO A 266 9.41 5.48 -11.71
CA PRO A 266 9.40 5.57 -10.26
C PRO A 266 10.84 5.58 -9.71
N ASP A 267 11.10 6.38 -8.69
CA ASP A 267 12.39 6.41 -7.99
C ASP A 267 12.54 5.20 -7.06
N MET A 268 11.44 4.80 -6.41
CA MET A 268 11.40 3.66 -5.50
C MET A 268 10.00 3.04 -5.45
N LEU A 269 9.97 1.73 -5.16
CA LEU A 269 8.76 0.94 -5.05
C LEU A 269 8.67 0.24 -3.69
N LYS A 270 7.47 0.26 -3.12
CA LYS A 270 7.07 -0.44 -1.90
C LYS A 270 5.64 -0.98 -2.05
N GLU A 271 5.13 -1.65 -1.02
CA GLU A 271 3.85 -2.34 -1.06
C GLU A 271 3.02 -2.02 0.20
N THR A 272 1.72 -1.86 0.03
CA THR A 272 0.74 -1.81 1.13
C THR A 272 -0.55 -2.51 0.69
N GLY A 273 -0.88 -3.63 1.34
CA GLY A 273 -2.00 -4.48 0.93
C GLY A 273 -2.03 -4.77 -0.58
N SER A 274 -3.16 -4.48 -1.22
CA SER A 274 -3.38 -4.68 -2.67
C SER A 274 -2.78 -3.57 -3.56
N TYR A 275 -1.93 -2.70 -3.01
CA TYR A 275 -1.40 -1.52 -3.68
C TYR A 275 0.13 -1.51 -3.76
N VAL A 276 0.63 -1.05 -4.89
CA VAL A 276 2.03 -0.67 -5.09
C VAL A 276 2.17 0.80 -4.78
N VAL A 277 3.12 1.14 -3.92
CA VAL A 277 3.47 2.51 -3.57
C VAL A 277 4.70 2.91 -4.37
N ALA A 278 4.54 3.88 -5.26
CA ALA A 278 5.60 4.40 -6.11
C ALA A 278 5.95 5.83 -5.70
N SER A 279 7.23 6.12 -5.44
CA SER A 279 7.69 7.50 -5.29
C SER A 279 8.23 8.05 -6.59
N ARG A 280 8.03 9.35 -6.80
CA ARG A 280 8.68 10.12 -7.87
C ARG A 280 8.87 11.56 -7.41
N GLY A 281 10.11 11.99 -7.22
CA GLY A 281 10.42 13.27 -6.60
C GLY A 281 9.81 13.35 -5.20
N LEU A 282 9.04 14.41 -4.92
CA LEU A 282 8.33 14.62 -3.65
C LEU A 282 6.85 14.17 -3.69
N ALA A 283 6.49 13.35 -4.67
CA ALA A 283 5.16 12.76 -4.76
C ALA A 283 5.22 11.25 -4.54
N VAL A 284 4.17 10.74 -3.89
CA VAL A 284 3.92 9.31 -3.73
C VAL A 284 2.58 8.98 -4.34
N GLU A 285 2.54 7.92 -5.14
CA GLU A 285 1.38 7.46 -5.87
C GLU A 285 1.09 6.00 -5.52
N LEU A 286 -0.18 5.67 -5.37
CA LEU A 286 -0.63 4.32 -5.05
C LEU A 286 -1.35 3.73 -6.26
N TYR A 287 -0.87 2.59 -6.71
CA TYR A 287 -1.40 1.85 -7.86
C TYR A 287 -1.99 0.53 -7.40
N HIS A 288 -3.23 0.25 -7.77
CA HIS A 288 -3.84 -1.04 -7.47
C HIS A 288 -3.16 -2.15 -8.28
N LYS A 289 -2.67 -3.21 -7.63
CA LYS A 289 -1.87 -4.27 -8.27
C LYS A 289 -2.55 -4.92 -9.48
N LYS A 290 -3.85 -5.22 -9.35
CA LYS A 290 -4.63 -5.89 -10.42
C LYS A 290 -5.05 -4.98 -11.56
N THR A 291 -5.61 -3.81 -11.25
CA THR A 291 -6.22 -2.91 -12.25
C THR A 291 -5.22 -1.91 -12.83
N GLY A 292 -4.05 -1.73 -12.19
CA GLY A 292 -3.05 -0.74 -12.57
C GLY A 292 -3.49 0.72 -12.42
N CYS A 293 -4.67 0.96 -11.84
CA CYS A 293 -5.19 2.31 -11.66
C CYS A 293 -4.48 3.03 -10.51
N CYS A 294 -4.09 4.29 -10.74
CA CYS A 294 -3.64 5.17 -9.67
C CYS A 294 -4.85 5.61 -8.83
N VAL A 295 -4.87 5.20 -7.56
CA VAL A 295 -6.00 5.42 -6.64
C VAL A 295 -5.77 6.56 -5.67
N GLN A 296 -4.52 6.96 -5.44
CA GLN A 296 -4.20 8.07 -4.56
C GLN A 296 -2.86 8.68 -4.96
N ARG A 297 -2.76 10.00 -4.88
CA ARG A 297 -1.50 10.74 -4.99
C ARG A 297 -1.36 11.63 -3.78
N VAL A 298 -0.21 11.58 -3.13
CA VAL A 298 0.14 12.38 -1.96
C VAL A 298 1.38 13.20 -2.28
N ALA A 299 1.29 14.52 -2.09
CA ALA A 299 2.45 15.41 -2.14
C ALA A 299 3.07 15.50 -0.75
N VAL A 300 4.34 15.12 -0.64
CA VAL A 300 5.06 14.99 0.65
C VAL A 300 5.90 16.23 0.96
N GLY A 301 6.09 17.11 -0.02
CA GLY A 301 6.82 18.36 0.16
C GLY A 301 6.45 19.40 -0.89
N ASN A 302 6.76 20.66 -0.56
CA ASN A 302 6.49 21.81 -1.42
C ASN A 302 7.82 22.23 -2.05
N GLY A 303 8.07 21.79 -3.29
CA GLY A 303 9.28 22.16 -4.02
C GLY A 303 9.53 21.28 -5.24
N THR A 304 10.40 21.75 -6.14
CA THR A 304 10.84 21.02 -7.34
C THR A 304 12.16 20.27 -7.13
N GLU A 305 12.89 20.59 -6.05
CA GLU A 305 14.22 20.04 -5.77
C GLU A 305 14.17 19.15 -4.52
N GLY A 306 13.91 17.85 -4.72
CA GLY A 306 13.91 16.87 -3.65
C GLY A 306 13.43 15.51 -4.13
N HIS A 307 13.74 14.48 -3.37
CA HIS A 307 13.21 13.13 -3.59
C HIS A 307 12.74 12.54 -2.26
N CYS A 308 11.89 11.52 -2.34
CA CYS A 308 11.46 10.78 -1.16
C CYS A 308 11.86 9.32 -1.25
N LEU A 309 12.30 8.80 -0.10
CA LEU A 309 12.65 7.41 0.11
C LEU A 309 11.50 6.74 0.85
N LEU A 310 11.24 5.48 0.50
CA LEU A 310 10.12 4.72 1.05
C LEU A 310 10.64 3.50 1.81
N ALA A 311 9.94 3.12 2.88
CA ALA A 311 10.10 1.84 3.55
C ALA A 311 8.73 1.26 3.95
N ASP A 312 8.57 -0.05 3.77
CA ASP A 312 7.35 -0.79 4.08
C ASP A 312 7.60 -1.98 5.01
N GLU A 313 6.53 -2.45 5.65
CA GLU A 313 6.56 -3.64 6.48
C GLU A 313 6.50 -4.89 5.57
N GLU A 314 7.66 -5.49 5.28
CA GLU A 314 7.76 -6.62 4.34
C GLU A 314 6.89 -7.86 4.71
N ILE A 315 6.51 -8.01 5.98
CA ILE A 315 5.89 -9.25 6.51
C ILE A 315 4.41 -9.06 6.91
N GLU A 316 4.00 -7.89 7.42
CA GLU A 316 2.65 -7.68 8.00
C GLU A 316 1.74 -6.81 7.13
N ASN A 317 1.50 -7.23 5.88
CA ASN A 317 0.49 -6.65 4.98
C ASN A 317 0.66 -5.13 4.68
N GLY A 318 1.83 -4.56 5.01
CA GLY A 318 2.17 -3.16 4.78
C GLY A 318 1.22 -2.17 5.47
N LYS A 319 0.90 -2.37 6.76
CA LYS A 319 0.02 -1.46 7.51
C LYS A 319 0.56 -0.05 7.57
N TYR A 320 1.88 0.09 7.66
CA TYR A 320 2.56 1.38 7.69
C TYR A 320 3.54 1.54 6.52
N ILE A 321 3.57 2.75 5.97
CA ILE A 321 4.57 3.21 5.00
C ILE A 321 5.32 4.39 5.60
N PHE A 322 6.65 4.30 5.61
CA PHE A 322 7.49 5.39 6.06
C PHE A 322 8.09 6.10 4.87
N ILE A 323 8.06 7.41 4.91
CA ILE A 323 8.56 8.30 3.87
C ILE A 323 9.59 9.25 4.48
N ALA A 324 10.80 9.24 3.94
CA ALA A 324 11.82 10.23 4.28
C ALA A 324 11.99 11.20 3.11
N THR A 325 11.76 12.49 3.33
CA THR A 325 12.06 13.54 2.34
C THR A 325 13.54 13.90 2.43
N SER A 326 14.19 13.97 1.27
CA SER A 326 15.61 14.23 1.13
C SER A 326 15.84 15.44 0.24
N PHE A 327 16.47 16.47 0.78
CA PHE A 327 16.79 17.73 0.10
C PHE A 327 18.30 17.88 -0.02
N LYS A 328 18.76 18.46 -1.14
CA LYS A 328 20.18 18.81 -1.33
C LYS A 328 20.53 20.18 -0.75
N SER A 329 19.53 21.04 -0.58
CA SER A 329 19.69 22.41 -0.11
C SER A 329 19.59 22.48 1.41
N SER A 330 20.42 23.31 2.03
CA SER A 330 20.42 23.56 3.47
C SER A 330 19.17 24.32 3.98
N ILE A 331 18.36 24.86 3.06
CA ILE A 331 17.17 25.65 3.42
C ILE A 331 15.99 24.74 3.82
N SER A 332 15.90 23.54 3.24
CA SER A 332 14.78 22.62 3.46
C SER A 332 15.19 21.49 4.41
N LYS A 333 14.48 21.38 5.53
CA LYS A 333 14.71 20.28 6.48
C LYS A 333 14.06 18.98 5.97
N SER A 334 14.85 17.91 6.00
CA SER A 334 14.36 16.56 5.78
C SER A 334 13.32 16.18 6.85
N LYS A 335 12.26 15.48 6.43
CA LYS A 335 11.20 14.98 7.30
C LYS A 335 11.08 13.48 7.18
N LEU A 336 10.70 12.84 8.28
CA LEU A 336 10.30 11.45 8.36
C LEU A 336 8.80 11.42 8.66
N ILE A 337 8.02 10.83 7.77
CA ILE A 337 6.56 10.80 7.85
C ILE A 337 6.11 9.34 7.81
N CYS A 338 5.25 8.96 8.73
CA CYS A 338 4.58 7.66 8.75
C CYS A 338 3.17 7.84 8.21
N TYR A 339 2.80 7.00 7.25
CA TYR A 339 1.45 6.85 6.76
C TYR A 339 0.88 5.51 7.21
N SER A 340 -0.36 5.50 7.68
CA SER A 340 -1.10 4.29 7.98
C SER A 340 -2.07 3.96 6.86
N LYS A 341 -2.23 2.67 6.58
CA LYS A 341 -3.30 2.16 5.71
C LYS A 341 -4.65 2.46 6.35
N VAL A 342 -5.52 3.13 5.61
CA VAL A 342 -6.92 3.34 5.98
C VAL A 342 -7.66 2.02 5.84
N SER A 343 -8.46 1.64 6.84
CA SER A 343 -9.21 0.38 6.78
C SER A 343 -10.15 0.34 5.59
N GLU A 344 -10.38 -0.85 5.06
CA GLU A 344 -11.25 -1.10 3.92
C GLU A 344 -12.66 -0.54 4.17
N GLU A 345 -13.20 -0.75 5.38
CA GLU A 345 -14.49 -0.19 5.79
C GLU A 345 -14.53 1.35 5.76
N GLU A 346 -13.47 2.03 6.22
CA GLU A 346 -13.46 3.49 6.25
C GLU A 346 -13.28 4.07 4.85
N GLN A 347 -12.54 3.39 3.97
CA GLN A 347 -12.48 3.73 2.54
C GLN A 347 -13.86 3.64 1.88
N ILE A 348 -14.62 2.59 2.18
CA ILE A 348 -15.99 2.41 1.69
C ILE A 348 -16.88 3.54 2.23
N LYS A 349 -16.83 3.80 3.55
CA LYS A 349 -17.62 4.87 4.18
C LYS A 349 -17.30 6.24 3.60
N ASP A 350 -16.03 6.55 3.32
CA ASP A 350 -15.62 7.81 2.68
C ASP A 350 -16.24 7.95 1.27
N LEU A 351 -16.18 6.90 0.44
CA LEU A 351 -16.83 6.88 -0.87
C LEU A 351 -18.35 7.07 -0.78
N LEU A 352 -19.00 6.42 0.18
CA LEU A 352 -20.44 6.55 0.42
C LEU A 352 -20.81 7.97 0.88
N ARG A 353 -20.04 8.57 1.80
CA ARG A 353 -20.23 9.97 2.24
C ARG A 353 -20.06 10.96 1.09
N LYS A 354 -19.13 10.69 0.17
CA LYS A 354 -18.92 11.47 -1.06
C LYS A 354 -19.94 11.16 -2.17
N LYS A 355 -20.88 10.24 -1.94
CA LYS A 355 -21.88 9.77 -2.90
C LYS A 355 -21.30 9.09 -4.16
N HIS A 356 -20.10 8.54 -4.06
CA HIS A 356 -19.44 7.80 -5.15
C HIS A 356 -19.88 6.32 -5.12
N PHE A 357 -21.18 6.06 -5.25
CA PHE A 357 -21.77 4.73 -5.01
C PHE A 357 -21.21 3.62 -5.90
N LYS A 358 -21.00 3.90 -7.20
CA LYS A 358 -20.42 2.93 -8.15
C LYS A 358 -19.00 2.54 -7.77
N GLU A 359 -18.19 3.50 -7.32
CA GLU A 359 -16.82 3.22 -6.86
C GLU A 359 -16.81 2.46 -5.53
N ALA A 360 -17.76 2.76 -4.63
CA ALA A 360 -17.90 2.03 -3.37
C ALA A 360 -18.25 0.54 -3.61
N ILE A 361 -19.22 0.26 -4.49
CA ILE A 361 -19.61 -1.12 -4.81
C ILE A 361 -18.46 -1.86 -5.51
N SER A 362 -17.84 -1.25 -6.52
CA SER A 362 -16.68 -1.84 -7.20
C SER A 362 -15.53 -2.16 -6.24
N LEU A 363 -15.28 -1.30 -5.24
CA LEU A 363 -14.27 -1.57 -4.21
C LEU A 363 -14.63 -2.79 -3.35
N VAL A 364 -15.89 -2.89 -2.95
CA VAL A 364 -16.38 -3.97 -2.09
C VAL A 364 -16.32 -5.31 -2.83
N GLU A 365 -16.76 -5.35 -4.09
CA GLU A 365 -16.62 -6.52 -4.95
C GLU A 365 -15.14 -6.91 -5.14
N GLU A 366 -14.24 -5.93 -5.36
CA GLU A 366 -12.80 -6.16 -5.45
C GLU A 366 -12.25 -6.81 -4.17
N LEU A 367 -12.60 -6.28 -3.00
CA LEU A 367 -12.13 -6.76 -1.70
C LEU A 367 -12.73 -8.12 -1.31
N GLU A 368 -13.99 -8.39 -1.68
CA GLU A 368 -14.63 -9.69 -1.46
C GLU A 368 -13.92 -10.77 -2.29
N ASN A 369 -13.64 -10.47 -3.56
CA ASN A 369 -12.86 -11.36 -4.43
C ASN A 369 -11.42 -11.60 -3.92
N GLU A 370 -10.88 -10.67 -3.13
CA GLU A 370 -9.57 -10.80 -2.47
C GLU A 370 -9.63 -11.53 -1.13
N GLY A 371 -10.83 -11.82 -0.63
CA GLY A 371 -11.06 -12.41 0.69
C GLY A 371 -10.78 -11.44 1.84
N ASP A 372 -10.64 -10.15 1.56
CA ASP A 372 -10.35 -9.12 2.57
C ASP A 372 -11.63 -8.66 3.29
N ILE A 373 -12.81 -8.84 2.67
CA ILE A 373 -14.12 -8.63 3.29
C ILE A 373 -15.08 -9.78 3.00
N THR A 374 -16.15 -9.90 3.79
CA THR A 374 -17.17 -10.93 3.62
C THR A 374 -18.27 -10.52 2.65
N LYS A 375 -18.97 -11.50 2.08
CA LYS A 375 -20.20 -11.28 1.28
C LYS A 375 -21.28 -10.49 2.03
N GLU A 376 -21.34 -10.64 3.35
CA GLU A 376 -22.23 -9.87 4.21
C GLU A 376 -21.96 -8.36 4.13
N MET A 377 -20.69 -7.96 3.96
CA MET A 377 -20.30 -6.56 3.77
C MET A 377 -20.79 -6.02 2.43
N LEU A 378 -20.79 -6.83 1.37
CA LEU A 378 -21.38 -6.42 0.08
C LEU A 378 -22.87 -6.13 0.22
N SER A 379 -23.61 -7.05 0.82
CA SER A 379 -25.04 -6.85 1.12
C SER A 379 -25.29 -5.61 1.98
N PHE A 380 -24.45 -5.39 2.99
CA PHE A 380 -24.50 -4.21 3.86
C PHE A 380 -24.33 -2.90 3.09
N VAL A 381 -23.38 -2.84 2.15
CA VAL A 381 -23.12 -1.66 1.34
C VAL A 381 -24.27 -1.39 0.38
N HIS A 382 -24.87 -2.43 -0.23
CA HIS A 382 -26.07 -2.27 -1.05
C HIS A 382 -27.23 -1.65 -0.25
N ALA A 383 -27.48 -2.11 0.98
CA ALA A 383 -28.49 -1.50 1.85
C ALA A 383 -28.18 -0.02 2.18
N GLN A 384 -26.92 0.31 2.47
CA GLN A 384 -26.51 1.71 2.71
C GLN A 384 -26.71 2.61 1.49
N VAL A 385 -26.29 2.15 0.31
CA VAL A 385 -26.46 2.88 -0.94
C VAL A 385 -27.94 3.13 -1.22
N GLY A 386 -28.78 2.10 -1.02
CA GLY A 386 -30.22 2.26 -1.22
C GLY A 386 -30.84 3.30 -0.27
N LEU A 387 -30.44 3.32 1.00
CA LEU A 387 -30.94 4.31 1.96
C LEU A 387 -30.47 5.73 1.61
N LEU A 388 -29.21 5.90 1.20
CA LEU A 388 -28.69 7.20 0.76
C LEU A 388 -29.43 7.71 -0.49
N LEU A 389 -29.65 6.85 -1.48
CA LEU A 389 -30.41 7.17 -2.69
C LEU A 389 -31.87 7.53 -2.38
N LEU A 390 -32.48 6.86 -1.41
CA LEU A 390 -33.84 7.14 -0.98
C LEU A 390 -33.97 8.55 -0.38
N PHE A 391 -33.03 8.97 0.47
CA PHE A 391 -32.98 10.34 0.99
C PHE A 391 -32.60 11.39 -0.07
N ASP A 392 -31.95 10.97 -1.16
CA ASP A 392 -31.67 11.79 -2.34
C ASP A 392 -32.81 11.79 -3.39
N LEU A 393 -33.98 11.24 -3.04
CA LEU A 393 -35.18 11.17 -3.89
C LEU A 393 -35.03 10.28 -5.15
N GLN A 394 -34.03 9.39 -5.17
CA GLN A 394 -33.78 8.43 -6.24
C GLN A 394 -34.41 7.06 -5.90
N PHE A 395 -35.73 7.01 -5.82
CA PHE A 395 -36.47 5.86 -5.28
C PHE A 395 -36.31 4.57 -6.09
N ARG A 396 -36.22 4.66 -7.42
CA ARG A 396 -36.09 3.47 -8.27
C ARG A 396 -34.77 2.76 -8.03
N GLU A 397 -33.68 3.52 -8.13
CA GLU A 397 -32.33 3.03 -7.90
C GLU A 397 -32.16 2.56 -6.46
N ALA A 398 -32.75 3.28 -5.49
CA ALA A 398 -32.73 2.87 -4.09
C ALA A 398 -33.30 1.45 -3.89
N ILE A 399 -34.47 1.17 -4.46
CA ILE A 399 -35.09 -0.15 -4.37
C ILE A 399 -34.28 -1.21 -5.12
N ASP A 400 -33.70 -0.89 -6.28
CA ASP A 400 -32.85 -1.83 -7.01
C ASP A 400 -31.66 -2.27 -6.14
N HIS A 401 -31.07 -1.35 -5.36
CA HIS A 401 -30.03 -1.68 -4.39
C HIS A 401 -30.54 -2.48 -3.19
N PHE A 402 -31.74 -2.20 -2.67
CA PHE A 402 -32.34 -3.01 -1.59
C PHE A 402 -32.58 -4.47 -2.02
N LEU A 403 -32.96 -4.70 -3.27
CA LEU A 403 -33.15 -6.05 -3.81
C LEU A 403 -31.83 -6.83 -3.95
N LEU A 404 -30.70 -6.13 -4.08
CA LEU A 404 -29.36 -6.73 -4.10
C LEU A 404 -28.81 -6.98 -2.69
N ALA A 405 -29.41 -6.39 -1.65
CA ALA A 405 -29.01 -6.57 -0.26
C ALA A 405 -29.69 -7.81 0.34
N GLU A 406 -29.04 -8.97 0.23
CA GLU A 406 -29.51 -10.27 0.77
C GLU A 406 -29.92 -10.23 2.26
N ASN A 407 -29.28 -9.38 3.07
CA ASN A 407 -29.53 -9.27 4.51
C ASN A 407 -30.56 -8.20 4.90
N MET A 408 -31.05 -7.40 3.95
CA MET A 408 -32.04 -6.37 4.23
C MET A 408 -33.44 -6.98 4.29
N GLN A 409 -34.14 -6.79 5.41
CA GLN A 409 -35.50 -7.30 5.56
C GLN A 409 -36.54 -6.32 4.99
N PRO A 410 -37.60 -6.77 4.31
CA PRO A 410 -38.68 -5.90 3.82
C PRO A 410 -39.30 -5.01 4.89
N LEU A 411 -39.36 -5.52 6.13
CA LEU A 411 -39.88 -4.81 7.30
C LEU A 411 -39.11 -3.52 7.61
N GLU A 412 -37.85 -3.42 7.19
CA GLU A 412 -37.00 -2.24 7.43
C GLU A 412 -37.43 -1.01 6.63
N VAL A 413 -38.29 -1.19 5.63
CA VAL A 413 -38.89 -0.09 4.85
C VAL A 413 -40.15 0.47 5.53
N PHE A 414 -40.75 -0.26 6.46
CA PHE A 414 -42.02 0.12 7.09
C PHE A 414 -42.00 1.45 7.85
N PRO A 415 -40.90 1.87 8.50
CA PRO A 415 -40.79 3.20 9.10
C PRO A 415 -41.04 4.37 8.12
N PHE A 416 -40.85 4.15 6.81
CA PHE A 416 -41.13 5.16 5.78
C PHE A 416 -42.61 5.20 5.37
N ILE A 417 -43.36 4.12 5.63
CA ILE A 417 -44.75 3.95 5.16
C ILE A 417 -45.75 4.15 6.31
N LEU A 418 -45.45 3.66 7.51
CA LEU A 418 -46.40 3.59 8.62
C LEU A 418 -46.39 4.84 9.50
N ARG A 419 -47.53 5.55 9.56
CA ARG A 419 -47.73 6.77 10.36
C ARG A 419 -47.64 6.58 11.87
N ASP A 420 -47.98 5.40 12.39
CA ASP A 420 -47.94 5.10 13.83
C ASP A 420 -47.02 3.89 14.12
N PRO A 421 -45.70 4.14 14.23
CA PRO A 421 -44.71 3.06 14.28
C PRO A 421 -44.64 2.37 15.63
N ASN A 422 -45.28 2.87 16.70
CA ASN A 422 -44.98 2.55 18.11
C ASN A 422 -44.90 1.05 18.49
N ARG A 423 -45.60 0.15 17.77
CA ARG A 423 -45.49 -1.31 17.98
C ARG A 423 -44.46 -2.01 17.07
N TRP A 424 -44.19 -1.43 15.90
CA TRP A 424 -43.34 -2.01 14.87
C TRP A 424 -41.90 -1.49 14.92
N THR A 425 -41.65 -0.27 15.38
CA THR A 425 -40.28 0.26 15.56
C THR A 425 -39.45 -0.55 16.55
N LEU A 426 -40.10 -1.30 17.46
CA LEU A 426 -39.44 -2.25 18.36
C LEU A 426 -39.08 -3.58 17.67
N LEU A 427 -39.73 -3.89 16.54
CA LEU A 427 -39.54 -5.11 15.75
C LEU A 427 -38.63 -4.90 14.54
N VAL A 428 -38.41 -3.65 14.11
CA VAL A 428 -37.48 -3.33 13.01
C VAL A 428 -36.04 -3.55 13.50
N PRO A 429 -35.29 -4.45 12.85
CA PRO A 429 -33.88 -4.67 13.17
C PRO A 429 -33.09 -3.36 13.04
N ARG A 430 -32.40 -2.94 14.10
CA ARG A 430 -31.47 -1.82 14.04
C ARG A 430 -30.11 -2.32 13.58
N ASN A 431 -29.94 -2.43 12.26
CA ASN A 431 -28.71 -2.91 11.66
C ASN A 431 -27.62 -1.82 11.64
N ARG A 432 -26.35 -2.21 11.54
CA ARG A 432 -25.22 -1.25 11.59
C ARG A 432 -25.19 -0.26 10.40
N TYR A 433 -25.93 -0.53 9.32
CA TYR A 433 -25.94 0.31 8.12
C TYR A 433 -26.72 1.62 8.30
N TRP A 434 -27.47 1.74 9.38
CA TRP A 434 -28.27 2.92 9.70
C TRP A 434 -27.45 4.19 10.05
N GLY A 435 -26.11 4.10 10.08
CA GLY A 435 -25.22 5.15 10.61
C GLY A 435 -24.80 6.27 9.65
N LEU A 436 -25.07 6.16 8.33
CA LEU A 436 -24.64 7.15 7.32
C LEU A 436 -25.75 8.04 6.77
N HIS A 437 -27.00 7.83 7.18
CA HIS A 437 -28.14 8.61 6.71
C HIS A 437 -28.99 9.09 7.90
N PRO A 438 -29.89 10.07 7.69
CA PRO A 438 -30.82 10.52 8.74
C PRO A 438 -31.68 9.37 9.29
N PRO A 439 -32.20 9.50 10.52
CA PRO A 439 -33.15 8.51 11.04
C PRO A 439 -34.37 8.40 10.11
N PRO A 440 -34.96 7.21 9.96
CA PRO A 440 -36.11 7.01 9.10
C PRO A 440 -37.28 7.89 9.53
N LYS A 441 -37.97 8.48 8.55
CA LYS A 441 -39.17 9.31 8.71
C LYS A 441 -40.20 8.87 7.67
N LEU A 442 -41.45 9.28 7.86
CA LEU A 442 -42.49 9.10 6.85
C LEU A 442 -42.06 9.64 5.49
N LEU A 443 -42.45 8.94 4.43
CA LEU A 443 -42.09 9.25 3.04
C LEU A 443 -42.44 10.69 2.66
N GLU A 444 -43.55 11.18 3.17
CA GLU A 444 -44.00 12.58 3.04
C GLU A 444 -42.91 13.54 3.54
N ASN A 445 -42.38 13.29 4.74
CA ASN A 445 -41.33 14.11 5.34
C ASN A 445 -39.99 13.93 4.63
N VAL A 446 -39.67 12.73 4.13
CA VAL A 446 -38.44 12.48 3.35
C VAL A 446 -38.48 13.28 2.04
N VAL A 447 -39.62 13.28 1.34
CA VAL A 447 -39.82 14.06 0.12
C VAL A 447 -39.74 15.55 0.41
N ASP A 448 -40.40 16.02 1.47
CA ASP A 448 -40.40 17.43 1.84
C ASP A 448 -38.99 17.92 2.25
N ASP A 449 -38.27 17.16 3.06
CA ASP A 449 -36.88 17.44 3.45
C ASP A 449 -35.94 17.44 2.22
N GLY A 450 -36.08 16.46 1.32
CA GLY A 450 -35.29 16.34 0.11
C GLY A 450 -35.52 17.48 -0.88
N LEU A 451 -36.78 17.90 -1.08
CA LEU A 451 -37.13 19.07 -1.90
C LEU A 451 -36.53 20.37 -1.34
N ASN A 452 -36.59 20.55 -0.02
CA ASN A 452 -35.96 21.69 0.65
C ASN A 452 -34.43 21.69 0.44
N ALA A 453 -33.79 20.54 0.54
CA ALA A 453 -32.35 20.39 0.29
C ALA A 453 -32.01 20.69 -1.18
N LEU A 454 -32.86 20.27 -2.12
CA LEU A 454 -32.70 20.54 -3.55
C LEU A 454 -32.81 22.04 -3.86
N GLN A 455 -33.79 22.73 -3.28
CA GLN A 455 -33.94 24.18 -3.42
C GLN A 455 -32.70 24.94 -2.90
N ARG A 456 -32.15 24.52 -1.75
CA ARG A 456 -30.90 25.08 -1.20
C ARG A 456 -29.71 24.82 -2.13
N ALA A 457 -29.63 23.64 -2.72
CA ALA A 457 -28.58 23.28 -3.67
C ALA A 457 -28.65 24.09 -4.98
N VAL A 458 -29.85 24.30 -5.52
CA VAL A 458 -30.08 25.18 -6.68
C VAL A 458 -29.59 26.60 -6.37
N PHE A 459 -29.93 27.12 -5.19
CA PHE A 459 -29.46 28.43 -4.74
C PHE A 459 -27.93 28.51 -4.61
N LEU A 460 -27.29 27.54 -3.95
CA LEU A 460 -25.83 27.51 -3.80
C LEU A 460 -25.09 27.43 -5.14
N LYS A 461 -25.61 26.65 -6.09
CA LYS A 461 -25.05 26.57 -7.44
C LYS A 461 -25.17 27.89 -8.20
N SER A 462 -26.26 28.63 -8.01
CA SER A 462 -26.40 29.98 -8.58
C SER A 462 -25.38 30.98 -8.03
N THR A 463 -24.79 30.69 -6.86
CA THR A 463 -23.71 31.48 -6.23
C THR A 463 -22.31 30.93 -6.53
N GLY A 464 -22.17 29.96 -7.44
CA GLY A 464 -20.87 29.39 -7.85
C GLY A 464 -20.29 28.33 -6.92
N VAL A 465 -21.10 27.78 -6.00
CA VAL A 465 -20.70 26.69 -5.08
C VAL A 465 -21.24 25.36 -5.61
N ASP A 466 -20.38 24.34 -5.70
CA ASP A 466 -20.79 23.00 -6.11
C ASP A 466 -21.82 22.39 -5.14
N ALA A 467 -22.88 21.79 -5.68
CA ALA A 467 -23.99 21.26 -4.90
C ALA A 467 -24.20 19.74 -5.15
N PRO A 468 -24.66 18.97 -4.14
CA PRO A 468 -24.58 17.50 -4.13
C PRO A 468 -25.72 16.77 -4.86
N PHE A 469 -26.46 17.45 -5.74
CA PHE A 469 -27.56 16.86 -6.51
C PHE A 469 -27.16 16.68 -7.97
N GLY A 470 -27.62 15.58 -8.58
CA GLY A 470 -27.39 15.30 -10.00
C GLY A 470 -27.90 16.43 -10.91
N ASN A 471 -27.15 16.74 -11.96
CA ASN A 471 -27.47 17.83 -12.90
C ASN A 471 -28.90 17.75 -13.50
N GLY A 472 -29.52 16.57 -13.55
CA GLY A 472 -30.87 16.37 -14.05
C GLY A 472 -31.96 17.07 -13.22
N PHE A 473 -31.88 16.99 -11.89
CA PHE A 473 -32.86 17.64 -11.00
C PHE A 473 -32.75 19.17 -10.99
N LEU A 474 -31.58 19.69 -11.32
CA LEU A 474 -31.32 21.14 -11.36
C LEU A 474 -31.85 21.79 -12.65
N GLN A 475 -32.02 21.02 -13.73
CA GLN A 475 -32.57 21.49 -15.00
C GLN A 475 -34.10 21.45 -15.03
N ASN A 476 -34.71 20.43 -14.39
CA ASN A 476 -36.16 20.29 -14.24
C ASN A 476 -36.49 19.72 -12.85
N PRO A 477 -36.82 20.57 -11.85
CA PRO A 477 -37.15 20.09 -10.53
C PRO A 477 -38.50 19.35 -10.55
N PRO A 478 -38.58 18.12 -10.03
CA PRO A 478 -39.80 17.32 -10.01
C PRO A 478 -40.82 17.92 -9.03
N SER A 479 -42.11 17.70 -9.30
CA SER A 479 -43.14 18.11 -8.35
C SER A 479 -43.19 17.15 -7.15
N ARG A 480 -43.67 17.65 -6.01
CA ARG A 480 -43.90 16.85 -4.81
C ARG A 480 -44.83 15.64 -5.09
N ALA A 481 -45.85 15.83 -5.93
CA ALA A 481 -46.79 14.77 -6.29
C ALA A 481 -46.10 13.65 -7.07
N ASP A 482 -45.26 14.00 -8.06
CA ASP A 482 -44.52 13.03 -8.86
C ASP A 482 -43.54 12.23 -8.01
N LEU A 483 -42.85 12.89 -7.09
CA LEU A 483 -41.91 12.23 -6.17
C LEU A 483 -42.64 11.26 -5.23
N LEU A 484 -43.77 11.67 -4.66
CA LEU A 484 -44.56 10.79 -3.78
C LEU A 484 -45.12 9.58 -4.54
N GLN A 485 -45.62 9.79 -5.76
CA GLN A 485 -46.09 8.70 -6.61
C GLN A 485 -44.95 7.72 -6.91
N SER A 486 -43.81 8.21 -7.38
CA SER A 486 -42.63 7.40 -7.67
C SER A 486 -42.16 6.63 -6.43
N ALA A 487 -42.15 7.28 -5.27
CA ALA A 487 -41.77 6.66 -4.02
C ALA A 487 -42.72 5.52 -3.64
N ILE A 488 -44.04 5.75 -3.69
CA ILE A 488 -45.06 4.72 -3.40
C ILE A 488 -44.94 3.54 -4.37
N GLU A 489 -44.87 3.79 -5.67
CA GLU A 489 -44.75 2.75 -6.70
C GLU A 489 -43.53 1.85 -6.46
N ASN A 490 -42.39 2.46 -6.12
CA ASN A 490 -41.16 1.72 -5.87
C ASN A 490 -41.20 0.97 -4.53
N MET A 491 -41.78 1.53 -3.48
CA MET A 491 -41.99 0.80 -2.22
C MET A 491 -42.89 -0.41 -2.40
N ILE A 492 -43.99 -0.27 -3.16
CA ILE A 492 -44.88 -1.38 -3.52
C ILE A 492 -44.10 -2.46 -4.28
N ARG A 493 -43.27 -2.06 -5.25
CA ARG A 493 -42.41 -2.97 -6.01
C ARG A 493 -41.47 -3.77 -5.11
N HIS A 494 -40.85 -3.12 -4.12
CA HIS A 494 -39.96 -3.82 -3.17
C HIS A 494 -40.71 -4.88 -2.37
N VAL A 495 -41.88 -4.53 -1.81
CA VAL A 495 -42.69 -5.45 -1.00
C VAL A 495 -43.16 -6.66 -1.83
N HIS A 496 -43.58 -6.46 -3.09
CA HIS A 496 -44.06 -7.53 -3.96
C HIS A 496 -42.97 -8.49 -4.47
N LEU A 497 -41.72 -8.04 -4.55
CA LEU A 497 -40.63 -8.86 -5.08
C LEU A 497 -39.93 -9.68 -3.99
N VAL A 498 -40.14 -9.34 -2.72
CA VAL A 498 -39.47 -9.99 -1.58
C VAL A 498 -40.43 -10.82 -0.72
N ILE A 499 -41.74 -10.56 -0.78
CA ILE A 499 -42.81 -11.37 -0.17
C ILE A 499 -43.49 -12.17 -1.28
#